data_AF-A0A3N6N385-F1
#
_entry.id   AF-A0A3N6N385-F1
#
_cell.length_a   1.000
_cell.length_b   1.000
_cell.length_c   1.000
_cell.angle_alpha   90.00
_cell.angle_beta   90.00
_cell.angle_gamma   90.00
#
_symmetry.space_group_name_H-M   'P 1'
#
loop_
_entity.id
_entity.type
_entity.pdbx_description
1 polymer ?
#
loop_
_entity_poly.entity_id
_entity_poly.type
_entity_poly.pdbx_seq_one_letter_code
_entity_poly.pdbx_strand_id
1 'polypeptide(L)'
;MMGVGMYQNVLNATGEGVPAWMIGGHAHLGVLSILAIVLAFAIPALNVTGTLETVVTWTFIPGQWGLPLVPWLAVGGGISVLHPTAFLWGGLLLVSMLIMTWQAAVQTEIAVGGGGVDPTPADD
;
A
#
# COMPACT_ATOMS: atom_id res chain seq x y z
N MET A 1 10.89 -5.18 -1.12
CA MET A 1 11.41 -4.02 -1.90
C MET A 1 12.84 -4.24 -2.36
N MET A 2 13.81 -4.33 -1.45
CA MET A 2 15.23 -4.40 -1.80
C MET A 2 15.62 -5.64 -2.64
N GLY A 3 15.10 -6.82 -2.30
CA GLY A 3 15.47 -8.07 -2.99
C GLY A 3 15.09 -8.11 -4.48
N VAL A 4 13.88 -7.68 -4.84
CA VAL A 4 13.44 -7.64 -6.25
C VAL A 4 14.27 -6.62 -7.03
N GLY A 5 14.54 -5.44 -6.46
CA GLY A 5 15.37 -4.42 -7.11
C GLY A 5 16.82 -4.88 -7.33
N MET A 6 17.42 -5.58 -6.36
CA MET A 6 18.75 -6.17 -6.53
C MET A 6 18.78 -7.23 -7.64
N TYR A 7 17.77 -8.09 -7.71
CA TYR A 7 17.71 -9.12 -8.73
C TYR A 7 17.50 -8.53 -10.14
N GLN A 8 16.65 -7.51 -10.28
CA GLN A 8 16.54 -6.74 -11.52
C GLN A 8 17.87 -6.11 -11.93
N ASN A 9 18.63 -5.57 -10.97
CA ASN A 9 19.96 -5.00 -11.21
C ASN A 9 20.96 -6.06 -11.69
N VAL A 10 20.93 -7.27 -11.11
CA VAL A 10 21.76 -8.40 -11.57
C VAL A 10 21.44 -8.75 -13.03
N LEU A 11 20.16 -8.90 -13.38
CA LEU A 11 19.74 -9.22 -14.75
C LEU A 11 20.10 -8.13 -15.76
N ASN A 12 20.04 -6.87 -15.34
CA ASN A 12 20.45 -5.76 -16.18
C ASN A 12 21.99 -5.74 -16.36
N ALA A 13 22.75 -6.09 -15.32
CA ALA A 13 24.20 -6.18 -15.37
C ALA A 13 24.71 -7.37 -16.22
N THR A 14 23.95 -8.47 -16.30
CA THR A 14 24.26 -9.63 -17.15
C THR A 14 23.80 -9.47 -18.60
N GLY A 15 23.09 -8.39 -18.93
CA GLY A 15 22.59 -8.12 -20.29
C GLY A 15 21.38 -8.96 -20.70
N GLU A 16 20.79 -9.73 -19.80
CA GLU A 16 19.60 -10.56 -20.08
C GLU A 16 18.31 -9.72 -20.20
N GLY A 17 18.35 -8.47 -19.73
CA GLY A 17 17.20 -7.57 -19.71
C GLY A 17 16.19 -7.96 -18.62
N VAL A 18 15.43 -6.97 -18.13
CA VAL A 18 14.48 -7.20 -17.03
C VAL A 18 13.10 -7.52 -17.60
N PRO A 19 12.50 -8.69 -17.30
CA PRO A 19 11.15 -9.01 -17.75
C PRO A 19 10.09 -8.02 -17.25
N ALA A 20 9.15 -7.66 -18.14
CA ALA A 20 8.13 -6.65 -17.86
C ALA A 20 7.24 -6.97 -16.64
N TRP A 21 6.93 -8.25 -16.41
CA TRP A 21 6.14 -8.69 -15.25
C TRP A 21 6.85 -8.43 -13.91
N MET A 22 8.18 -8.50 -13.91
CA MET A 22 8.99 -8.23 -12.74
C MET A 22 9.12 -6.74 -12.48
N ILE A 23 9.26 -5.93 -13.54
CA ILE A 23 9.22 -4.46 -13.47
C ILE A 23 7.86 -4.02 -12.90
N GLY A 24 6.77 -4.53 -13.48
CA GLY A 24 5.41 -4.20 -13.07
C GLY A 24 5.14 -4.52 -11.60
N GLY A 25 5.48 -5.72 -11.14
CA GLY A 25 5.28 -6.08 -9.73
C GLY A 25 6.17 -5.27 -8.76
N HIS A 26 7.42 -4.96 -9.14
CA HIS A 26 8.30 -4.10 -8.32
C HIS A 26 7.76 -2.67 -8.21
N ALA A 27 7.30 -2.10 -9.33
CA ALA A 27 6.73 -0.75 -9.36
C ALA A 27 5.49 -0.65 -8.44
N HIS A 28 4.63 -1.67 -8.44
CA HIS A 28 3.48 -1.73 -7.53
C HIS A 28 3.93 -1.77 -6.07
N LEU A 29 4.95 -2.55 -5.72
CA LEU A 29 5.45 -2.54 -4.34
C LEU A 29 5.98 -1.15 -3.93
N GLY A 30 6.59 -0.41 -4.86
CA GLY A 30 6.95 1.02 -4.72
C GLY A 30 5.80 1.86 -4.22
N VAL A 31 4.82 2.03 -5.09
CA VAL A 31 3.69 2.92 -4.86
C VAL A 31 2.86 2.47 -3.64
N LEU A 32 2.61 1.16 -3.50
CA LEU A 32 1.78 0.62 -2.43
C LEU A 32 2.45 0.73 -1.06
N SER A 33 3.79 0.67 -0.99
CA SER A 33 4.50 0.90 0.28
C SER A 33 4.34 2.34 0.79
N ILE A 34 4.39 3.33 -0.10
CA ILE A 34 4.19 4.73 0.26
C ILE A 34 2.74 4.94 0.70
N LEU A 35 1.77 4.38 -0.03
CA LEU A 35 0.36 4.46 0.34
C LEU A 35 0.10 3.84 1.72
N ALA A 36 0.75 2.74 2.07
CA ALA A 36 0.61 2.12 3.39
C ALA A 36 1.07 3.06 4.52
N ILE A 37 2.21 3.74 4.32
CA ILE A 37 2.74 4.71 5.28
C ILE A 37 1.79 5.90 5.42
N VAL A 38 1.35 6.48 4.29
CA VAL A 38 0.41 7.61 4.28
C VAL A 38 -0.89 7.23 4.98
N LEU A 39 -1.41 6.03 4.73
CA LEU A 39 -2.62 5.55 5.37
C LEU A 39 -2.46 5.38 6.88
N ALA A 40 -1.31 4.87 7.33
CA ALA A 40 -1.01 4.71 8.75
C ALA A 40 -1.03 6.05 9.51
N PHE A 41 -0.61 7.14 8.87
CA PHE A 41 -0.72 8.49 9.44
C PHE A 41 -2.12 9.09 9.26
N ALA A 42 -2.79 8.82 8.15
CA ALA A 42 -4.08 9.42 7.83
C ALA A 42 -5.24 8.87 8.67
N ILE A 43 -5.25 7.57 9.00
CA ILE A 43 -6.30 6.95 9.84
C ILE A 43 -6.47 7.69 11.18
N PRO A 44 -5.43 7.86 12.01
CA PRO A 44 -5.56 8.61 13.26
C PRO A 44 -5.80 10.11 13.03
N ALA A 45 -5.17 10.72 12.02
CA ALA A 45 -5.33 12.15 11.74
C ALA A 45 -6.76 12.55 11.32
N LEU A 46 -7.47 11.64 10.65
CA LEU A 46 -8.86 11.81 10.20
C LEU A 46 -9.89 11.20 11.16
N ASN A 47 -9.45 10.77 12.34
CA ASN A 47 -10.28 10.13 13.37
C ASN A 47 -11.12 8.96 12.81
N VAL A 48 -10.53 8.16 11.91
CA VAL A 48 -11.17 6.97 11.34
C VAL A 48 -11.10 5.86 12.38
N THR A 49 -12.21 5.60 13.06
CA THR A 49 -12.27 4.66 14.20
C THR A 49 -13.37 3.61 14.03
N GLY A 50 -13.27 2.54 14.81
CA GLY A 50 -14.30 1.50 14.92
C GLY A 50 -14.55 0.76 13.60
N THR A 51 -15.80 0.76 13.13
CA THR A 51 -16.18 0.02 11.92
C THR A 51 -15.50 0.56 10.66
N LEU A 52 -15.28 1.87 10.55
CA LEU A 52 -14.63 2.46 9.36
C LEU A 52 -13.15 2.07 9.29
N GLU A 53 -12.45 2.10 10.42
CA GLU A 53 -11.06 1.63 10.52
C GLU A 53 -10.95 0.17 10.10
N THR A 54 -11.89 -0.66 10.57
CA THR A 54 -11.97 -2.08 10.21
C THR A 54 -12.16 -2.25 8.70
N VAL A 55 -13.13 -1.55 8.10
CA VAL A 55 -13.40 -1.66 6.66
C VAL A 55 -12.21 -1.19 5.82
N VAL A 56 -11.60 -0.05 6.17
CA VAL A 56 -10.41 0.47 5.48
C VAL A 56 -9.27 -0.54 5.58
N THR A 57 -9.01 -1.09 6.75
CA THR A 57 -7.94 -2.08 6.95
C THR A 57 -8.18 -3.36 6.13
N TRP A 58 -9.39 -3.90 6.19
CA TRP A 58 -9.76 -5.14 5.50
C TRP A 58 -9.87 -5.00 3.98
N THR A 59 -10.03 -3.79 3.46
CA THR A 59 -10.00 -3.54 2.01
C THR A 59 -8.59 -3.17 1.55
N PHE A 60 -7.86 -2.39 2.34
CA PHE A 60 -6.52 -1.93 1.99
C PHE A 60 -5.47 -3.05 1.99
N ILE A 61 -5.39 -3.87 3.05
CA ILE A 61 -4.36 -4.92 3.18
C ILE A 61 -4.40 -5.91 2.01
N PRO A 62 -5.55 -6.58 1.73
CA PRO A 62 -5.62 -7.50 0.59
C PRO A 62 -5.45 -6.79 -0.75
N GLY A 63 -5.97 -5.57 -0.89
CA GLY A 63 -5.79 -4.78 -2.10
C GLY A 63 -4.31 -4.48 -2.40
N GLN A 64 -3.53 -4.09 -1.39
CA GLN A 64 -2.12 -3.73 -1.58
C GLN A 64 -1.24 -4.94 -1.91
N TRP A 65 -1.61 -6.13 -1.44
CA TRP A 65 -0.82 -7.34 -1.68
C TRP A 65 -1.28 -8.08 -2.93
N GLY A 66 -2.58 -8.03 -3.23
CA GLY A 66 -3.15 -8.68 -4.40
C GLY A 66 -2.65 -8.09 -5.73
N LEU A 67 -2.59 -6.75 -5.83
CA LEU A 67 -2.14 -6.09 -7.06
C LEU A 67 -0.72 -6.47 -7.53
N PRO A 68 0.33 -6.44 -6.69
CA PRO A 68 1.68 -6.86 -7.10
C PRO A 68 1.80 -8.38 -7.33
N LEU A 69 0.96 -9.19 -6.67
CA LEU A 69 0.94 -10.64 -6.86
C LEU A 69 0.41 -11.06 -8.23
N VAL A 70 -0.56 -10.33 -8.79
CA VAL A 70 -1.13 -10.68 -10.11
C VAL A 70 -0.07 -10.70 -11.24
N PRO A 71 0.74 -9.67 -11.51
CA PRO A 71 1.74 -9.74 -12.57
C PRO A 71 2.80 -10.82 -12.31
N TRP A 72 3.16 -11.09 -11.05
CA TRP A 72 4.11 -12.15 -10.71
C TRP A 72 3.54 -13.55 -10.96
N LEU A 73 2.31 -13.83 -10.52
CA LEU A 73 1.71 -15.16 -10.62
C LEU A 73 1.04 -15.41 -11.99
N ALA A 74 0.36 -14.41 -12.54
CA ALA A 74 -0.34 -14.55 -13.81
C ALA A 74 0.62 -14.51 -15.01
N VAL A 75 1.55 -13.56 -15.02
CA VAL A 75 2.49 -13.39 -16.14
C VAL A 75 3.80 -14.13 -15.88
N GLY A 76 4.40 -13.95 -14.70
CA GLY A 76 5.65 -14.66 -14.34
C GLY A 76 5.45 -16.16 -14.12
N GLY A 77 4.32 -16.57 -13.54
CA GLY A 77 3.96 -17.97 -13.27
C GLY A 77 3.05 -18.63 -14.31
N GLY A 78 2.58 -17.88 -15.32
CA GLY A 78 1.72 -18.40 -16.41
C GLY A 78 0.25 -18.66 -16.03
N ILE A 79 -0.21 -18.24 -14.85
CA ILE A 79 -1.56 -18.54 -14.36
C ILE A 79 -2.56 -17.47 -14.83
N SER A 80 -2.99 -17.57 -16.09
CA SER A 80 -3.82 -16.55 -16.77
C SER A 80 -5.17 -16.27 -16.09
N VAL A 81 -5.69 -17.22 -15.32
CA VAL A 81 -6.96 -17.09 -14.56
C VAL A 81 -6.89 -15.99 -13.49
N LEU A 82 -5.69 -15.55 -13.08
CA LEU A 82 -5.54 -14.48 -12.09
C LEU A 82 -5.73 -13.08 -12.66
N HIS A 83 -5.68 -12.87 -13.98
CA HIS A 83 -5.80 -11.53 -14.58
C HIS A 83 -7.08 -10.77 -14.14
N PRO A 84 -8.28 -11.38 -14.16
CA PRO A 84 -9.50 -10.70 -13.73
C PRO A 84 -9.48 -10.32 -12.23
N THR A 85 -8.73 -11.06 -11.41
CA THR A 85 -8.65 -10.78 -9.97
C THR A 85 -7.98 -9.43 -9.67
N ALA A 86 -7.20 -8.87 -10.61
CA ALA A 86 -6.66 -7.51 -10.49
C ALA A 86 -7.77 -6.47 -10.26
N PHE A 87 -8.94 -6.64 -10.89
CA PHE A 87 -10.08 -5.75 -10.69
C PHE A 87 -10.65 -5.86 -9.27
N LEU A 88 -10.65 -7.07 -8.68
CA LEU A 88 -11.07 -7.27 -7.31
C LEU A 88 -10.12 -6.57 -6.34
N TRP A 89 -8.81 -6.81 -6.46
CA TRP A 89 -7.80 -6.19 -5.58
C TRP A 89 -7.76 -4.67 -5.74
N GLY A 90 -7.83 -4.17 -6.97
CA GLY A 90 -7.94 -2.75 -7.26
C GLY A 90 -9.24 -2.13 -6.72
N GLY A 91 -10.36 -2.85 -6.81
CA GLY A 91 -11.64 -2.44 -6.24
C GLY A 91 -11.57 -2.30 -4.72
N LEU A 92 -10.91 -3.23 -4.02
CA LEU A 92 -10.69 -3.12 -2.58
C LEU A 92 -9.85 -1.88 -2.22
N LEU A 93 -8.76 -1.61 -2.95
CA LEU A 93 -8.00 -0.38 -2.74
C LEU A 93 -8.84 0.86 -3.02
N LEU A 94 -9.62 0.85 -4.10
CA LEU A 94 -10.47 1.98 -4.46
C LEU A 94 -11.51 2.27 -3.38
N VAL A 95 -12.14 1.25 -2.80
CA VAL A 95 -13.05 1.40 -1.66
C VAL A 95 -12.33 2.01 -0.45
N SER A 96 -11.14 1.49 -0.11
CA SER A 96 -10.36 2.02 1.01
C SER A 96 -10.02 3.50 0.83
N MET A 97 -9.57 3.88 -0.37
CA MET A 97 -9.19 5.26 -0.70
C MET A 97 -10.42 6.18 -0.77
N LEU A 98 -11.55 5.67 -1.26
CA LEU A 98 -12.79 6.44 -1.31
C LEU A 98 -13.30 6.76 0.10
N ILE A 99 -13.24 5.81 1.02
CA ILE A 99 -13.62 6.04 2.43
C ILE A 99 -12.70 7.08 3.07
N MET A 100 -11.38 6.96 2.88
CA MET A 100 -10.41 7.93 3.41
C MET A 100 -10.61 9.33 2.80
N THR A 101 -10.87 9.40 1.50
CA THR A 101 -11.15 10.67 0.80
C THR A 101 -12.45 11.30 1.28
N TRP A 102 -13.49 10.48 1.47
CA TRP A 102 -14.76 10.93 2.04
C TRP A 102 -14.56 11.48 3.44
N GLN A 103 -13.84 10.76 4.30
CA GLN A 103 -13.52 11.23 5.65
C GLN A 103 -12.74 12.54 5.63
N ALA A 104 -11.75 12.68 4.75
CA ALA A 104 -11.04 13.94 4.58
C ALA A 104 -11.94 15.10 4.13
N ALA A 105 -12.99 14.82 3.36
CA ALA A 105 -13.92 15.84 2.87
C ALA A 105 -14.94 16.30 3.93
N VAL A 106 -15.34 15.43 4.87
CA VAL A 106 -16.34 15.76 5.90
C VAL A 106 -15.72 16.21 7.23
N GLN A 107 -14.45 15.88 7.49
CA GLN A 107 -13.75 16.34 8.69
C GLN A 107 -13.37 17.82 8.54
N THR A 108 -13.90 18.68 9.41
CA THR A 108 -13.62 20.12 9.43
C THR A 108 -12.39 20.49 10.25
N GLU A 109 -11.93 19.57 11.10
CA GLU A 109 -10.74 19.73 11.93
C GLU A 109 -9.82 18.53 11.68
N ILE A 110 -8.70 18.77 10.98
CA ILE A 110 -7.61 17.79 10.90
C ILE A 110 -6.78 17.97 12.16
N ALA A 111 -6.64 16.91 12.96
CA ALA A 111 -5.73 16.92 14.09
C ALA A 111 -4.27 16.96 13.58
N VAL A 112 -3.77 18.17 13.28
CA VAL A 112 -2.38 18.39 12.88
C VAL A 112 -1.51 18.45 14.14
N GLY A 113 -0.96 17.29 14.53
CA GLY A 113 0.15 17.17 15.48
C GLY A 113 -0.22 17.37 16.96
N GLY A 114 0.34 16.52 17.83
CA GLY A 114 0.19 16.73 19.28
C GLY A 114 0.41 15.53 20.19
N GLY A 115 1.00 14.43 19.73
CA GLY A 115 1.55 13.41 20.62
C GLY A 115 2.89 13.85 21.19
N GLY A 116 2.93 14.99 21.88
CA GLY A 116 4.09 15.38 22.66
C GLY A 116 4.28 14.36 23.77
N VAL A 117 5.33 13.56 23.69
CA VAL A 117 5.87 12.89 24.87
C VAL A 117 6.28 14.03 25.80
N ASP A 118 5.51 14.24 26.85
CA ASP A 118 5.86 15.16 27.93
C ASP A 118 7.18 14.62 28.51
N PRO A 119 8.32 15.34 28.39
CA PRO A 119 9.54 14.90 29.05
C PRO A 119 9.25 15.02 30.55
N THR A 120 8.98 13.89 31.21
CA THR A 120 8.98 13.81 32.67
C THR A 120 10.27 14.48 33.14
N PRO A 121 10.19 15.56 33.95
CA PRO A 121 11.37 16.17 34.52
C PRO A 121 12.17 15.09 35.23
N ALA A 122 13.43 14.92 34.82
CA ALA A 122 14.36 14.10 35.57
C ALA A 122 14.61 14.85 36.88
N ASP A 123 14.05 14.34 37.97
CA ASP A 123 14.38 14.78 39.31
C ASP A 123 15.85 14.41 39.58
N ASP A 124 16.65 15.45 39.82
CA ASP A 124 17.97 15.58 40.47
C ASP A 124 18.72 14.30 40.93
#